data_AF-A0A7K2TFY9-F1
#
_entry.id   AF-A0A7K2TFY9-F1
#
_cell.length_a   1.000
_cell.length_b   1.000
_cell.length_c   1.000
_cell.angle_alpha   90.00
_cell.angle_beta   90.00
_cell.angle_gamma   90.00
#
_symmetry.space_group_name_H-M   'P 1'
#
loop_
_entity.id
_entity.type
_entity.pdbx_description
1 polymer ?
#
loop_
_entity_poly.entity_id
_entity_poly.type
_entity_poly.pdbx_seq_one_letter_code
_entity_poly.pdbx_strand_id
1 'polypeptide(L)' 'MPKGLRWVLVVLVLIWSLFAYQWYDKGCDIAEAYTAVLKYGVPEGLEPLPACYG' A
#
# COMPACT_ATOMS: atom_id res chain seq x y z
N MET A 1 4.88 -10.52 -23.68
CA MET A 1 5.63 -10.14 -22.44
C MET A 1 6.52 -11.31 -22.06
N PRO A 2 7.83 -11.09 -21.80
CA PRO A 2 8.70 -12.16 -21.31
C PRO A 2 8.14 -12.67 -19.97
N LYS A 3 8.07 -14.00 -19.81
CA LYS A 3 7.47 -14.66 -18.63
C LYS A 3 8.02 -14.12 -17.30
N GLY A 4 9.29 -13.75 -17.26
CA GLY A 4 9.92 -13.16 -16.06
C GLY A 4 9.34 -11.80 -15.65
N LEU A 5 9.04 -10.93 -16.62
CA LEU A 5 8.49 -9.59 -16.32
C LEU A 5 7.09 -9.66 -15.71
N ARG A 6 6.28 -10.63 -16.14
CA ARG A 6 4.94 -10.86 -15.57
C ARG A 6 5.02 -11.21 -14.09
N TRP A 7 5.93 -12.10 -13.70
CA TRP A 7 6.09 -12.50 -12.31
C TRP A 7 6.63 -11.36 -11.44
N VAL A 8 7.58 -10.58 -11.95
CA VAL A 8 8.09 -9.39 -11.24
C VAL A 8 6.96 -8.41 -10.92
N LEU A 9 6.08 -8.13 -11.89
CA LEU A 9 4.94 -7.23 -11.67
C LEU A 9 3.95 -7.80 -10.64
N VAL A 10 3.67 -9.10 -10.69
CA VAL A 10 2.79 -9.75 -9.70
C VAL A 10 3.38 -9.64 -8.30
N VAL A 11 4.68 -9.91 -8.14
CA VAL A 11 5.37 -9.80 -6.84
C VAL A 11 5.35 -8.37 -6.33
N LEU A 12 5.60 -7.38 -7.19
CA LEU A 12 5.54 -5.96 -6.82
C LEU A 12 4.14 -5.56 -6.34
N VAL A 13 3.09 -5.99 -7.04
CA VAL A 13 1.71 -5.70 -6.63
C VAL A 13 1.37 -6.38 -5.30
N LEU A 14 1.82 -7.62 -5.08
CA LEU A 14 1.61 -8.31 -3.80
C LEU A 14 2.30 -7.59 -2.64
N ILE A 15 3.56 -7.19 -2.81
CA ILE A 15 4.30 -6.43 -1.80
C ILE A 15 3.59 -5.10 -1.52
N TRP A 16 3.17 -4.38 -2.57
CA TRP A 16 2.44 -3.14 -2.42
C TRP A 16 1.11 -3.33 -1.67
N SER A 17 0.40 -4.43 -1.95
CA SER A 17 -0.85 -4.78 -1.28
C SER A 17 -0.64 -5.07 0.21
N LEU A 18 0.48 -5.69 0.60
CA LEU A 18 0.81 -5.94 2.02
C LEU A 18 0.98 -4.64 2.80
N PHE A 19 1.61 -3.64 2.20
CA PHE A 19 1.77 -2.33 2.83
C PHE A 19 0.47 -1.53 2.85
N ALA A 20 -0.34 -1.61 1.79
CA ALA A 20 -1.65 -0.98 1.74
C ALA A 20 -2.57 -1.59 2.81
N TYR A 21 -2.51 -2.91 3.02
CA TYR A 21 -3.29 -3.57 4.05
C TYR A 21 -3.00 -3.03 5.46
N GLN A 22 -1.75 -2.65 5.76
CA GLN A 22 -1.43 -2.05 7.06
C GLN A 22 -2.08 -0.66 7.25
N TRP A 23 -2.21 0.13 6.18
CA TRP A 23 -2.97 1.39 6.23
C TRP A 23 -4.47 1.13 6.41
N TYR A 24 -5.01 0.13 5.70
CA TYR A 24 -6.39 -0.30 5.84
C TYR A 24 -6.72 -0.78 7.26
N ASP A 25 -5.85 -1.59 7.86
CA ASP A 25 -6.00 -2.10 9.23
C ASP A 25 -6.01 -0.97 10.28
N LYS A 26 -5.31 0.14 9.99
CA LYS A 26 -5.35 1.37 10.80
C LYS A 26 -6.59 2.24 10.58
N GLY A 27 -7.44 1.90 9.61
CA GLY A 27 -8.73 2.55 9.36
C GLY A 27 -8.82 3.41 8.10
N CYS A 28 -7.82 3.38 7.20
CA CYS A 28 -7.96 3.99 5.86
C CYS A 28 -8.98 3.22 5.00
N ASP A 29 -9.64 3.92 4.07
CA ASP A 29 -10.30 3.25 2.96
C ASP A 29 -9.27 2.50 2.10
N ILE A 30 -9.67 1.40 1.46
CA ILE A 30 -8.75 0.58 0.65
C ILE A 30 -8.10 1.39 -0.48
N ALA A 31 -8.84 2.32 -1.11
CA ALA A 31 -8.30 3.14 -2.18
C ALA A 31 -7.25 4.14 -1.64
N GLU A 32 -7.56 4.78 -0.52
CA GLU A 32 -6.65 5.68 0.17
C GLU A 32 -5.40 4.95 0.65
N ALA A 33 -5.56 3.74 1.19
CA ALA A 33 -4.47 2.91 1.68
C ALA A 33 -3.40 2.62 0.60
N TYR A 34 -3.80 2.29 -0.64
CA TYR A 34 -2.83 2.13 -1.73
C TYR A 34 -2.09 3.43 -2.05
N THR A 35 -2.80 4.56 -2.03
CA THR A 35 -2.18 5.87 -2.27
C THR A 35 -1.31 6.32 -1.10
N ALA A 36 -1.64 5.93 0.13
CA ALA A 36 -0.91 6.21 1.35
C ALA A 36 0.48 5.56 1.30
N VAL A 37 0.58 4.33 0.79
CA VAL A 37 1.88 3.68 0.58
C VAL A 37 2.77 4.47 -0.36
N LEU A 38 2.21 5.09 -1.40
CA LEU A 38 2.99 5.89 -2.35
C LEU A 38 3.40 7.25 -1.77
N LYS A 39 2.54 7.88 -0.95
CA LYS A 39 2.78 9.21 -0.38
C LYS A 39 3.64 9.20 0.88
N TYR A 40 3.41 8.21 1.74
CA TYR A 40 3.94 8.15 3.10
C TYR A 40 4.76 6.89 3.37
N GLY A 41 4.68 5.88 2.49
CA GLY A 41 5.42 4.63 2.66
C GLY A 41 4.72 3.64 3.59
N VAL A 42 5.52 2.94 4.39
CA VAL A 42 5.03 1.91 5.32
C VAL A 42 4.60 2.58 6.62
N PRO A 43 3.44 2.22 7.19
CA PRO A 43 2.97 2.89 8.39
C PRO A 43 3.73 2.37 9.61
N GLU A 44 4.58 3.21 10.21
CA GLU A 44 5.54 2.85 11.27
C GLU A 44 4.94 2.90 12.69
N GLY A 45 3.71 3.40 12.89
CA GLY A 45 3.08 3.34 14.22
C GLY A 45 1.90 4.28 14.45
N LEU A 46 1.97 5.07 15.53
CA LEU A 46 0.99 6.10 15.93
C LEU A 46 1.07 7.36 15.06
N GLU A 47 1.45 7.21 13.80
CA GLU A 47 1.48 8.34 12.90
C GLU A 47 0.04 8.88 12.79
N PRO A 48 -0.15 10.20 12.89
CA PRO A 48 -1.43 10.76 12.49
C PRO A 48 -1.71 10.22 11.10
N LEU A 49 -2.97 9.88 10.83
CA LEU A 49 -3.37 9.29 9.56
C LEU A 49 -3.90 10.38 8.61
N PRO A 50 -3.16 11.45 8.22
CA PRO A 50 -3.68 12.40 7.23
C PRO A 50 -3.93 11.71 5.88
N ALA A 51 -3.38 10.51 5.71
CA ALA A 51 -3.61 9.64 4.56
C ALA A 51 -5.04 9.08 4.47
N CYS A 52 -5.78 9.03 5.58
CA CYS A 52 -7.09 8.36 5.71
C CYS A 52 -8.27 9.35 5.86
N TYR A 53 -8.05 10.65 5.63
CA TYR A 53 -9.05 11.70 5.86
C TYR A 53 -9.50 12.45 4.59
N GLY A 54 -9.12 11.99 3.39
CA GLY A 54 -9.45 12.65 2.12
C GLY A 54 -8.55 13.82 1.76
#